data_AF-A0A3M2W243-F1
#
_entry.id   AF-A0A3M2W243-F1
#
_cell.length_a   1.000
_cell.length_b   1.000
_cell.length_c   1.000
_cell.angle_alpha   90.00
_cell.angle_beta   90.00
_cell.angle_gamma   90.00
#
_symmetry.space_group_name_H-M   'P 1'
#
loop_
_entity.id
_entity.type
_entity.pdbx_description
1 polymer ?
#
loop_
_entity_poly.entity_id
_entity_poly.type
_entity_poly.pdbx_seq_one_letter_code
_entity_poly.pdbx_strand_id
1 'polypeptide(L)'
;MELDHEDDRLWIIVTILEPSMFPSLFISHGSPTLALEPGESGPALAQLAASLPRPRAIVMVSAHWESHELIVNGNPQPETWHDFGGFAAELFAMQYPTPGLPELTRTIVELLATNGLPARIDSRRPFDHGVWVPLSLMYPQADIPVVQVSLPSRQGPALQTQVGRALAGLREQGVLIIGSGSITHNLYDLDWSAGPDRVEP
;
A
#
# COMPACT_ATOMS: atom_id res chain seq x y z
N MET A 1 -20.13 -47.73 42.75
CA MET A 1 -21.21 -46.72 42.83
C MET A 1 -20.51 -45.38 42.64
N GLU A 2 -20.14 -45.11 41.39
CA GLU A 2 -19.58 -43.83 40.97
C GLU A 2 -20.70 -42.80 41.00
N LEU A 3 -20.44 -41.67 41.66
CA LEU A 3 -21.25 -40.47 41.56
C LEU A 3 -20.58 -39.58 40.52
N ASP A 4 -21.30 -39.44 39.42
CA ASP A 4 -20.97 -38.61 38.28
C ASP A 4 -21.04 -37.12 38.69
N HIS A 5 -19.94 -36.40 38.44
CA HIS A 5 -19.84 -34.97 38.65
C HIS A 5 -19.45 -34.37 37.30
N GLU A 6 -20.44 -34.22 36.41
CA GLU A 6 -20.27 -33.41 35.20
C GLU A 6 -20.58 -31.95 35.51
N ASP A 7 -19.51 -31.18 35.33
CA ASP A 7 -19.27 -29.79 35.64
C ASP A 7 -19.96 -28.88 34.60
N ASP A 8 -20.93 -28.09 35.06
CA ASP A 8 -21.51 -26.96 34.33
C ASP A 8 -20.41 -25.91 34.04
N ARG A 9 -19.80 -25.98 32.85
CA ARG A 9 -18.98 -24.88 32.32
C ARG A 9 -19.31 -24.58 30.86
N LEU A 10 -20.33 -23.73 30.73
CA LEU A 10 -20.52 -22.83 29.59
C LEU A 10 -19.27 -21.96 29.41
N TRP A 11 -18.32 -22.43 28.60
CA TRP A 11 -17.25 -21.58 28.08
C TRP A 11 -17.87 -20.68 27.00
N ILE A 12 -18.34 -19.50 27.40
CA ILE A 12 -18.42 -18.36 26.50
C ILE A 12 -16.97 -18.09 26.10
N ILE A 13 -16.56 -18.64 24.96
CA ILE A 13 -15.34 -18.22 24.28
C ILE A 13 -15.62 -16.81 23.77
N VAL A 14 -15.43 -15.82 24.64
CA VAL A 14 -15.08 -14.48 24.19
C VAL A 14 -13.69 -14.65 23.60
N THR A 15 -13.60 -14.97 22.31
CA THR A 15 -12.37 -14.75 21.57
C THR A 15 -12.17 -13.24 21.62
N ILE A 16 -11.41 -12.77 22.60
CA ILE A 16 -10.68 -11.52 22.48
C ILE A 16 -9.75 -11.79 21.30
N LEU A 17 -10.21 -11.43 20.09
CA LEU A 17 -9.33 -11.32 18.95
C LEU A 17 -8.36 -10.23 19.35
N GLU A 18 -7.18 -10.63 19.84
CA GLU A 18 -6.02 -9.74 19.89
C GLU A 18 -6.03 -8.96 18.57
N PRO A 19 -6.06 -7.61 18.58
CA PRO A 19 -6.14 -6.87 17.34
C PRO A 19 -4.95 -7.27 16.50
N SER A 20 -5.21 -8.03 15.43
CA SER A 20 -4.17 -8.58 14.58
C SER A 20 -3.48 -7.40 13.92
N MET A 21 -2.33 -7.02 14.44
CA MET A 21 -1.51 -5.94 13.91
C MET A 21 -1.23 -6.26 12.44
N PHE A 22 -1.64 -5.38 11.53
CA PHE A 22 -1.31 -5.53 10.12
C PHE A 22 0.21 -5.60 9.92
N PRO A 23 0.75 -6.34 8.95
CA PRO A 23 2.15 -6.18 8.55
C PRO A 23 2.37 -4.80 7.91
N SER A 24 3.63 -4.41 7.77
CA SER A 24 4.04 -3.42 6.78
C SER A 24 4.59 -4.15 5.56
N LEU A 25 4.21 -3.73 4.35
CA LEU A 25 4.63 -4.34 3.11
C LEU A 25 5.57 -3.42 2.32
N PHE A 26 6.49 -4.02 1.59
CA PHE A 26 7.16 -3.36 0.47
C PHE A 26 6.81 -4.13 -0.80
N ILE A 27 6.27 -3.45 -1.80
CA ILE A 27 5.84 -4.03 -3.07
C ILE A 27 6.64 -3.42 -4.20
N SER A 28 7.23 -4.28 -5.04
CA SER A 28 7.76 -3.85 -6.32
C SER A 28 6.59 -3.62 -7.28
N HIS A 29 6.26 -2.37 -7.62
CA HIS A 29 5.13 -2.09 -8.53
C HIS A 29 5.48 -2.35 -10.00
N GLY A 30 6.77 -2.47 -10.33
CA GLY A 30 7.26 -2.84 -11.64
C GLY A 30 6.88 -1.86 -12.76
N SER A 31 6.82 -2.36 -13.99
CA SER A 31 6.30 -1.60 -15.13
C SER A 31 4.79 -1.41 -14.98
N PRO A 32 4.21 -0.28 -15.44
CA PRO A 32 2.77 -0.11 -15.58
C PRO A 32 2.05 -1.27 -16.29
N THR A 33 2.72 -1.97 -17.23
CA THR A 33 2.18 -3.15 -17.93
C THR A 33 1.73 -4.25 -16.98
N LEU A 34 2.25 -4.31 -15.75
CA LEU A 34 1.87 -5.31 -14.75
C LEU A 34 0.36 -5.33 -14.47
N ALA A 35 -0.33 -4.19 -14.65
CA ALA A 35 -1.78 -4.13 -14.48
C ALA A 35 -2.56 -4.88 -15.57
N LEU A 36 -2.00 -5.00 -16.78
CA LEU A 36 -2.58 -5.75 -17.90
C LEU A 36 -2.05 -7.19 -17.97
N GLU A 37 -0.77 -7.36 -17.70
CA GLU A 37 -0.03 -8.60 -17.82
C GLU A 37 0.62 -8.95 -16.48
N PRO A 38 -0.17 -9.38 -15.49
CA PRO A 38 0.32 -9.48 -14.12
C PRO A 38 1.27 -10.66 -13.87
N GLY A 39 1.39 -11.61 -14.82
CA GLY A 39 2.23 -12.79 -14.69
C GLY A 39 2.04 -13.50 -13.36
N GLU A 40 3.15 -13.93 -12.75
CA GLU A 40 3.16 -14.56 -11.41
C GLU A 40 2.90 -13.57 -10.27
N SER A 41 3.17 -12.28 -10.48
CA SER A 41 2.95 -11.25 -9.45
C SER A 41 1.46 -11.06 -9.15
N GLY A 42 0.58 -11.23 -10.14
CA GLY A 42 -0.88 -11.13 -9.95
C GLY A 42 -1.41 -12.12 -8.92
N PRO A 43 -1.30 -13.44 -9.16
CA PRO A 43 -1.70 -14.45 -8.20
C PRO A 43 -1.00 -14.30 -6.84
N ALA A 44 0.29 -13.94 -6.82
CA ALA A 44 1.02 -13.73 -5.57
C ALA A 44 0.47 -12.57 -4.73
N LEU A 45 0.20 -11.42 -5.35
CA LEU A 45 -0.38 -10.25 -4.66
C LEU A 45 -1.82 -10.50 -4.23
N ALA A 46 -2.62 -11.19 -5.05
CA ALA A 46 -3.98 -11.57 -4.70
C ALA A 46 -4.00 -12.56 -3.52
N GLN A 47 -3.12 -13.56 -3.50
CA GLN A 47 -2.99 -14.51 -2.38
C GLN A 47 -2.51 -13.82 -1.11
N LEU A 48 -1.54 -12.91 -1.22
CA LEU A 48 -1.09 -12.10 -0.08
C LEU A 48 -2.26 -11.30 0.50
N ALA A 49 -3.01 -10.59 -0.32
CA ALA A 49 -4.18 -9.82 0.13
C ALA A 49 -5.24 -10.72 0.78
N ALA A 50 -5.53 -11.89 0.22
CA ALA A 50 -6.49 -12.85 0.78
C ALA A 50 -6.03 -13.48 2.11
N SER A 51 -4.72 -13.52 2.37
CA SER A 51 -4.15 -14.02 3.62
C SER A 51 -4.22 -13.02 4.78
N LEU A 52 -4.53 -11.74 4.47
CA LEU A 52 -4.65 -10.67 5.45
C LEU A 52 -6.11 -10.42 5.78
N PRO A 53 -6.44 -9.97 7.01
CA PRO A 53 -7.74 -9.37 7.25
C PRO A 53 -7.93 -8.17 6.32
N ARG A 54 -9.18 -7.83 5.98
CA ARG A 54 -9.47 -6.66 5.15
C ARG A 54 -9.09 -5.38 5.92
N PRO A 55 -8.16 -4.55 5.43
CA PRO A 55 -7.78 -3.32 6.13
C PRO A 55 -8.91 -2.29 6.08
N ARG A 56 -9.00 -1.45 7.11
CA ARG A 56 -9.94 -0.32 7.12
C ARG A 56 -9.52 0.81 6.19
N ALA A 57 -8.22 0.91 5.95
CA ALA A 57 -7.56 1.91 5.11
C ALA A 57 -6.13 1.44 4.78
N ILE A 58 -5.55 2.02 3.73
CA ILE A 58 -4.17 1.76 3.32
C ILE A 58 -3.39 3.07 3.34
N VAL A 59 -2.20 3.05 3.94
CA VAL A 59 -1.22 4.14 3.80
C VAL A 59 -0.19 3.71 2.74
N MET A 60 -0.10 4.50 1.68
CA MET A 60 0.81 4.25 0.56
C MET A 60 1.96 5.25 0.55
N VAL A 61 3.20 4.76 0.45
CA VAL A 61 4.38 5.56 0.10
C VAL A 61 4.85 5.11 -1.27
N SER A 62 4.70 5.95 -2.29
CA SER A 62 5.08 5.61 -3.68
C SER A 62 6.38 6.30 -4.07
N ALA A 63 7.27 5.57 -4.75
CA ALA A 63 8.49 6.13 -5.36
C ALA A 63 8.20 7.20 -6.42
N HIS A 64 6.98 7.28 -6.96
CA HIS A 64 6.58 8.31 -7.94
C HIS A 64 6.11 9.62 -7.30
N TRP A 65 6.03 9.67 -5.97
CA TRP A 65 5.72 10.92 -5.27
C TRP A 65 6.91 11.46 -4.48
N GLU A 66 7.98 11.75 -5.21
CA GLU A 66 9.14 12.46 -4.70
C GLU A 66 8.80 13.90 -4.30
N SER A 67 9.40 14.37 -3.20
CA SER A 67 9.16 15.72 -2.69
C SER A 67 10.38 16.30 -1.95
N HIS A 68 10.34 17.60 -1.65
CA HIS A 68 11.37 18.26 -0.82
C HIS A 68 11.06 18.13 0.68
N GLU A 69 9.78 18.16 1.04
CA GLU A 69 9.24 18.06 2.40
C GLU A 69 8.17 16.96 2.47
N LEU A 70 7.75 16.56 3.67
CA LEU A 70 6.67 15.59 3.83
C LEU A 70 5.33 16.21 3.43
N ILE A 71 4.60 15.52 2.56
CA ILE A 71 3.26 15.89 2.11
C ILE A 71 2.37 14.67 2.26
N VAL A 72 1.15 14.87 2.74
CA VAL A 72 0.13 13.83 2.90
C VAL A 72 -1.04 14.18 2.00
N ASN A 73 -1.51 13.20 1.22
CA ASN A 73 -2.66 13.39 0.34
C ASN A 73 -3.93 13.52 1.19
N GLY A 74 -4.68 14.60 0.99
CA GLY A 74 -5.98 14.87 1.62
C GLY A 74 -7.12 15.01 0.63
N ASN A 75 -6.92 14.61 -0.64
CA ASN A 75 -7.97 14.57 -1.64
C ASN A 75 -8.96 13.42 -1.30
N PRO A 76 -10.25 13.68 -1.05
CA PRO A 76 -11.24 12.64 -0.73
C PRO A 76 -11.58 11.73 -1.92
N GLN A 77 -11.35 12.19 -3.16
CA GLN A 77 -11.61 11.42 -4.37
C GLN A 77 -10.48 11.60 -5.39
N PRO A 78 -9.30 10.99 -5.14
CA PRO A 78 -8.17 11.09 -6.06
C PRO A 78 -8.47 10.41 -7.40
N GLU A 79 -8.16 11.09 -8.49
CA GLU A 79 -8.22 10.50 -9.83
C GLU A 79 -7.11 9.45 -10.00
N THR A 80 -7.33 8.47 -10.87
CA THR A 80 -6.26 7.57 -11.34
C THR A 80 -5.35 8.33 -12.29
N TRP A 81 -4.08 8.52 -11.91
CA TRP A 81 -3.08 9.18 -12.73
C TRP A 81 -2.19 8.16 -13.44
N HIS A 82 -2.14 8.29 -14.77
CA HIS A 82 -1.19 7.60 -15.63
C HIS A 82 0.05 8.49 -15.80
N ASP A 83 0.97 8.43 -14.84
CA ASP A 83 2.21 9.22 -14.77
C ASP A 83 3.34 8.67 -15.67
N PHE A 84 2.96 7.94 -16.73
CA PHE A 84 3.85 7.28 -17.66
C PHE A 84 3.41 7.53 -19.12
N GLY A 85 4.30 7.23 -20.06
CA GLY A 85 4.06 7.39 -21.50
C GLY A 85 4.66 6.24 -22.31
N GLY A 86 4.21 6.06 -23.56
CA GLY A 86 4.74 5.05 -24.47
C GLY A 86 4.16 3.63 -24.31
N PHE A 87 3.08 3.47 -23.56
CA PHE A 87 2.40 2.19 -23.32
C PHE A 87 1.13 2.02 -24.18
N ALA A 88 0.57 0.82 -24.15
CA ALA A 88 -0.65 0.46 -24.87
C ALA A 88 -1.87 1.29 -24.43
N ALA A 89 -2.81 1.55 -25.34
CA ALA A 89 -3.96 2.41 -25.08
C ALA A 89 -4.91 1.84 -24.01
N GLU A 90 -4.98 0.51 -23.93
CA GLU A 90 -5.72 -0.25 -22.93
C GLU A 90 -5.30 0.13 -21.52
N LEU A 91 -4.01 0.42 -21.31
CA LEU A 91 -3.48 0.80 -20.01
C LEU A 91 -3.98 2.18 -19.59
N PHE A 92 -4.05 3.14 -20.52
CA PHE A 92 -4.60 4.48 -20.25
C PHE A 92 -6.13 4.47 -20.04
N ALA A 93 -6.81 3.41 -20.47
CA ALA A 93 -8.24 3.21 -20.23
C ALA A 93 -8.52 2.60 -18.84
N MET A 94 -7.52 2.05 -18.16
CA MET A 94 -7.70 1.50 -16.81
C MET A 94 -8.00 2.61 -15.80
N GLN A 95 -8.81 2.27 -14.80
CA GLN A 95 -9.17 3.16 -13.70
C GLN A 95 -9.18 2.34 -12.40
N TYR A 96 -8.72 2.97 -11.32
CA TYR A 96 -8.76 2.41 -9.97
C TYR A 96 -9.23 3.50 -9.00
N PRO A 97 -10.55 3.76 -8.93
CA PRO A 97 -11.13 4.95 -8.29
C PRO A 97 -11.28 4.78 -6.77
N THR A 98 -10.22 4.34 -6.09
CA THR A 98 -10.25 4.18 -4.64
C THR A 98 -10.39 5.52 -3.91
N PRO A 99 -11.23 5.63 -2.87
CA PRO A 99 -11.44 6.90 -2.20
C PRO A 99 -10.23 7.31 -1.34
N GLY A 100 -10.07 8.61 -1.14
CA GLY A 100 -9.19 9.13 -0.09
C GLY A 100 -9.82 9.01 1.29
N LEU A 101 -9.05 9.32 2.35
CA LEU A 101 -9.55 9.29 3.73
C LEU A 101 -9.09 10.52 4.54
N PRO A 102 -9.75 11.70 4.37
CA PRO A 102 -9.29 12.96 4.96
C PRO A 102 -9.12 12.97 6.48
N GLU A 103 -9.87 12.14 7.22
CA GLU A 103 -9.66 11.96 8.66
C GLU A 103 -8.34 11.25 8.98
N LEU A 104 -7.99 10.20 8.23
CA LEU A 104 -6.72 9.51 8.39
C LEU A 104 -5.56 10.41 7.94
N THR A 105 -5.74 11.22 6.89
CA THR A 105 -4.79 12.26 6.50
C THR A 105 -4.43 13.17 7.68
N ARG A 106 -5.43 13.67 8.41
CA ARG A 106 -5.20 14.52 9.59
C ARG A 106 -4.45 13.77 10.69
N THR A 107 -4.86 12.54 11.00
CA THR A 107 -4.16 11.70 11.97
C THR A 107 -2.70 11.46 11.59
N ILE A 108 -2.40 11.19 10.31
CA ILE A 108 -1.03 11.01 9.83
C ILE A 108 -0.20 12.28 10.01
N VAL A 109 -0.74 13.45 9.64
CA VAL A 109 -0.05 14.73 9.82
C VAL A 109 0.23 15.00 11.30
N GLU A 110 -0.72 14.73 12.19
CA GLU A 110 -0.54 14.87 13.64
C GLU A 110 0.53 13.91 14.17
N LEU A 111 0.49 12.62 13.79
CA LEU A 111 1.49 11.63 14.17
C LEU A 111 2.90 12.03 13.72
N LEU A 112 3.04 12.47 12.47
CA LEU A 112 4.31 12.97 11.96
C LEU A 112 4.80 14.20 12.74
N ALA A 113 3.92 15.19 12.98
CA ALA A 113 4.27 16.41 13.71
C ALA A 113 4.73 16.13 15.15
N THR A 114 4.03 15.26 15.89
CA THR A 114 4.42 14.85 17.26
C THR A 114 5.76 14.11 17.33
N ASN A 115 6.22 13.55 16.22
CA ASN A 115 7.53 12.90 16.08
C ASN A 115 8.60 13.83 15.46
N GLY A 116 8.33 15.15 15.39
CA GLY A 116 9.29 16.13 14.86
C GLY A 116 9.38 16.14 13.32
N LEU A 117 8.40 15.58 12.63
CA LEU A 117 8.33 15.47 11.17
C LEU A 117 7.16 16.32 10.64
N PRO A 118 7.26 17.65 10.54
CA PRO A 118 6.17 18.46 10.04
C PRO A 118 5.82 18.06 8.61
N ALA A 119 4.52 17.85 8.36
CA ALA A 119 4.00 17.49 7.04
C ALA A 119 2.87 18.44 6.63
N ARG A 120 2.79 18.69 5.31
CA ARG A 120 1.71 19.49 4.71
C ARG A 120 0.63 18.59 4.14
N ILE A 121 -0.56 19.12 3.94
CA ILE A 121 -1.64 18.42 3.22
C ILE A 121 -1.71 18.94 1.79
N ASP A 122 -1.75 18.03 0.81
CA ASP A 122 -2.15 18.31 -0.57
C ASP A 122 -3.57 17.75 -0.79
N SER A 123 -4.55 18.63 -0.97
CA SER A 123 -5.95 18.27 -1.13
C SER A 123 -6.37 17.92 -2.56
N ARG A 124 -5.43 17.85 -3.51
CA ARG A 124 -5.73 17.66 -4.94
C ARG A 124 -4.92 16.55 -5.61
N ARG A 125 -3.92 15.99 -4.94
CA ARG A 125 -3.03 14.95 -5.49
C ARG A 125 -3.84 13.75 -6.03
N PRO A 126 -3.71 13.41 -7.33
CA PRO A 126 -4.23 12.15 -7.87
C PRO A 126 -3.28 10.99 -7.54
N PHE A 127 -3.72 9.73 -7.67
CA PHE A 127 -2.89 8.55 -7.39
C PHE A 127 -2.07 8.13 -8.61
N ASP A 128 -0.74 8.14 -8.50
CA ASP A 128 0.19 7.59 -9.50
C ASP A 128 0.14 6.06 -9.62
N HIS A 129 0.79 5.51 -10.64
CA HIS A 129 0.79 4.06 -10.89
C HIS A 129 1.48 3.23 -9.82
N GLY A 130 2.45 3.81 -9.09
CA GLY A 130 3.03 3.15 -7.92
C GLY A 130 1.99 2.92 -6.82
N VAL A 131 0.89 3.66 -6.81
CA VAL A 131 -0.28 3.38 -5.96
C VAL A 131 -1.23 2.40 -6.61
N TRP A 132 -1.78 2.73 -7.79
CA TRP A 132 -2.95 2.00 -8.28
C TRP A 132 -2.62 0.63 -8.89
N VAL A 133 -1.43 0.41 -9.47
CA VAL A 133 -1.06 -0.87 -10.07
C VAL A 133 -1.06 -2.00 -9.03
N PRO A 134 -0.26 -1.94 -7.94
CA PRO A 134 -0.25 -3.02 -6.95
C PRO A 134 -1.61 -3.19 -6.25
N LEU A 135 -2.31 -2.09 -5.98
CA LEU A 135 -3.62 -2.16 -5.33
C LEU A 135 -4.70 -2.75 -6.23
N SER A 136 -4.63 -2.56 -7.56
CA SER A 136 -5.55 -3.20 -8.50
C SER A 136 -5.45 -4.73 -8.47
N LEU A 137 -4.26 -5.27 -8.18
CA LEU A 137 -4.00 -6.70 -8.08
C LEU A 137 -4.35 -7.27 -6.69
N MET A 138 -4.10 -6.50 -5.63
CA MET A 138 -4.41 -6.90 -4.25
C MET A 138 -5.90 -6.76 -3.90
N TYR A 139 -6.51 -5.63 -4.28
CA TYR A 139 -7.86 -5.21 -3.90
C TYR A 139 -8.62 -4.66 -5.12
N PRO A 140 -9.02 -5.52 -6.07
CA PRO A 140 -9.56 -5.09 -7.37
C PRO A 140 -10.86 -4.28 -7.30
N GLN A 141 -11.58 -4.35 -6.18
CA GLN A 141 -12.85 -3.62 -5.99
C GLN A 141 -12.67 -2.11 -5.74
N ALA A 142 -11.44 -1.64 -5.49
CA ALA A 142 -11.14 -0.22 -5.25
C ALA A 142 -12.01 0.42 -4.15
N ASP A 143 -12.36 -0.34 -3.13
CA ASP A 143 -13.33 0.03 -2.08
C ASP A 143 -12.69 0.21 -0.70
N ILE A 144 -11.35 0.15 -0.62
CA ILE A 144 -10.57 0.39 0.61
C ILE A 144 -9.92 1.77 0.51
N PRO A 145 -10.25 2.72 1.40
CA PRO A 145 -9.69 4.07 1.33
C PRO A 145 -8.17 4.09 1.42
N VAL A 146 -7.55 4.98 0.64
CA VAL A 146 -6.09 5.14 0.55
C VAL A 146 -5.68 6.54 0.97
N VAL A 147 -4.64 6.64 1.79
CA VAL A 147 -3.92 7.89 2.04
C VAL A 147 -2.49 7.75 1.58
N GLN A 148 -2.07 8.61 0.68
CA GLN A 148 -0.70 8.61 0.19
C GLN A 148 0.17 9.56 1.04
N VAL A 149 1.42 9.17 1.28
CA VAL A 149 2.46 10.01 1.90
C VAL A 149 3.61 10.15 0.90
N SER A 150 4.10 11.37 0.70
CA SER A 150 5.19 11.65 -0.22
C SER A 150 6.53 11.12 0.29
N LEU A 151 7.52 11.07 -0.60
CA LEU A 151 8.83 10.51 -0.34
C LEU A 151 9.91 11.60 -0.47
N PRO A 152 10.39 12.21 0.63
CA PRO A 152 11.50 13.15 0.57
C PRO A 152 12.86 12.44 0.48
N SER A 153 13.11 11.73 -0.63
CA SER A 153 14.26 10.81 -0.74
C SER A 153 15.63 11.47 -0.51
N ARG A 154 15.77 12.75 -0.89
CA ARG A 154 17.02 13.51 -0.75
C ARG A 154 17.45 13.73 0.70
N GLN A 155 16.57 13.54 1.67
CA GLN A 155 16.88 13.60 3.09
C GLN A 155 17.45 12.28 3.64
N GLY A 156 17.50 11.24 2.79
CA GLY A 156 18.13 9.95 3.09
C GLY A 156 17.23 8.96 3.85
N PRO A 157 17.72 7.72 4.02
CA PRO A 157 16.94 6.62 4.61
C PRO A 157 16.63 6.81 6.10
N ALA A 158 17.40 7.65 6.80
CA ALA A 158 17.14 7.97 8.20
C ALA A 158 15.78 8.66 8.39
N LEU A 159 15.42 9.59 7.49
CA LEU A 159 14.09 10.21 7.51
C LEU A 159 13.00 9.16 7.31
N GLN A 160 13.14 8.28 6.32
CA GLN A 160 12.13 7.26 6.02
C GLN A 160 11.94 6.27 7.17
N THR A 161 13.03 5.96 7.88
CA THR A 161 12.96 5.17 9.12
C THR A 161 12.17 5.89 10.21
N GLN A 162 12.34 7.21 10.37
CA GLN A 162 11.59 8.00 11.35
C GLN A 162 10.10 8.09 10.96
N VAL A 163 9.80 8.28 9.68
CA VAL A 163 8.42 8.25 9.15
C VAL A 163 7.77 6.90 9.45
N GLY A 164 8.44 5.79 9.13
CA GLY A 164 7.93 4.45 9.42
C GLY A 164 7.66 4.22 10.92
N ARG A 165 8.53 4.72 11.81
CA ARG A 165 8.32 4.66 13.26
C ARG A 165 7.12 5.50 13.70
N ALA A 166 6.98 6.72 13.18
CA ALA A 166 5.87 7.60 13.51
C ALA A 166 4.50 7.02 13.10
N LEU A 167 4.46 6.25 12.01
CA LEU A 167 3.22 5.66 11.48
C LEU A 167 2.95 4.23 11.99
N ALA A 168 3.90 3.61 12.69
CA ALA A 168 3.83 2.19 13.07
C ALA A 168 2.55 1.83 13.85
N GLY A 169 2.09 2.71 14.73
CA GLY A 169 0.88 2.49 15.56
C GLY A 169 -0.43 2.43 14.77
N LEU A 170 -0.46 2.85 13.49
CA LEU A 170 -1.65 2.71 12.64
C LEU A 170 -1.95 1.24 12.32
N ARG A 171 -0.93 0.36 12.36
CA ARG A 171 -1.05 -1.07 12.05
C ARG A 171 -1.97 -1.80 13.03
N GLU A 172 -1.95 -1.40 14.30
CA GLU A 172 -2.84 -1.92 15.36
C GLU A 172 -4.27 -1.40 15.20
N GLN A 173 -4.46 -0.31 14.45
CA GLN A 173 -5.76 0.31 14.19
C GLN A 173 -6.42 -0.22 12.92
N GLY A 174 -5.89 -1.30 12.33
CA GLY A 174 -6.43 -1.91 11.12
C GLY A 174 -5.97 -1.25 9.81
N VAL A 175 -4.90 -0.45 9.85
CA VAL A 175 -4.35 0.23 8.67
C VAL A 175 -3.18 -0.56 8.11
N LEU A 176 -3.25 -0.90 6.83
CA LEU A 176 -2.15 -1.54 6.11
C LEU A 176 -1.18 -0.47 5.59
N ILE A 177 0.11 -0.60 5.89
CA ILE A 177 1.14 0.35 5.41
C ILE A 177 1.94 -0.33 4.30
N ILE A 178 2.03 0.32 3.13
CA ILE A 178 2.70 -0.20 1.94
C ILE A 178 3.69 0.84 1.42
N GLY A 179 4.96 0.46 1.35
CA GLY A 179 5.95 1.11 0.49
C GLY A 179 5.92 0.49 -0.91
N SER A 180 5.91 1.33 -1.95
CA SER A 180 5.82 0.91 -3.34
C SER A 180 6.96 1.50 -4.16
N GLY A 181 7.78 0.65 -4.77
CA GLY A 181 8.98 1.05 -5.51
C GLY A 181 9.47 -0.03 -6.46
N SER A 182 10.79 -0.07 -6.71
CA SER A 182 11.48 -1.21 -7.31
C SER A 182 12.87 -1.34 -6.69
N ILE A 183 13.34 -2.58 -6.50
CA ILE A 183 14.71 -2.87 -6.03
C ILE A 183 15.73 -2.64 -7.16
N THR A 184 15.32 -2.79 -8.42
CA THR A 184 16.13 -2.51 -9.61
C THR A 184 15.40 -1.47 -10.47
N HIS A 185 15.94 -0.26 -10.54
CA HIS A 185 15.33 0.84 -11.29
C HIS A 185 16.17 1.15 -12.54
N ASN A 186 16.27 0.18 -13.46
CA ASN A 186 16.77 0.46 -14.80
C ASN A 186 15.86 -0.15 -15.88
N LEU A 187 14.75 0.54 -16.17
CA LEU A 187 13.83 0.17 -17.25
C LEU A 187 14.48 0.27 -18.65
N TYR A 188 15.63 0.96 -18.76
CA TYR A 188 16.41 1.07 -20.00
C TYR A 188 17.24 -0.19 -20.29
N ASP A 189 17.57 -1.01 -19.28
CA ASP A 189 18.29 -2.28 -19.44
C ASP A 189 17.35 -3.49 -19.56
N LEU A 190 16.03 -3.29 -19.51
CA LEU A 190 15.08 -4.36 -19.76
C LEU A 190 15.09 -4.70 -21.25
N ASP A 191 15.59 -5.89 -21.59
CA ASP A 191 15.44 -6.45 -22.91
C ASP A 191 13.99 -6.90 -23.11
N TRP A 192 13.20 -6.03 -23.74
CA TRP A 192 11.81 -6.30 -24.11
C TRP A 192 11.65 -7.43 -25.14
N SER A 193 12.75 -8.00 -25.64
CA SER A 193 12.77 -9.17 -26.52
C SER A 193 13.12 -10.49 -25.82
N ALA A 194 13.35 -10.47 -24.50
CA ALA A 194 13.64 -11.67 -23.72
C ALA A 194 12.39 -12.56 -23.58
N GLY A 195 12.28 -13.59 -24.44
CA GLY A 195 11.37 -14.72 -24.26
C GLY A 195 11.95 -15.77 -23.29
N PRO A 196 11.13 -16.74 -22.83
CA PRO A 196 11.53 -17.76 -21.84
C PRO A 196 12.70 -18.64 -22.29
N ASP A 197 13.06 -18.63 -23.58
CA ASP A 197 14.11 -19.47 -24.16
C ASP A 197 15.49 -18.80 -24.20
N ARG A 198 15.67 -17.61 -23.61
CA ARG A 198 16.96 -16.93 -23.55
C ARG A 198 17.30 -16.47 -22.15
N VAL A 199 17.82 -17.41 -21.36
CA VAL A 199 18.72 -17.11 -20.25
C VAL A 199 20.09 -17.56 -20.70
N GLU A 200 20.94 -16.63 -21.16
CA GLU A 200 22.37 -16.91 -21.26
C GLU A 200 23.03 -16.65 -19.89
N PRO A 201 23.97 -17.51 -19.45
CA PRO A 201 24.56 -17.50 -18.11
C PRO A 201 25.47 -16.30 -17.82
#